data_AF-A0A1R1XV61-F1
#
_entry.id   AF-A0A1R1XV61-F1
#
_cell.length_a   1.000
_cell.length_b   1.000
_cell.length_c   1.000
_cell.angle_alpha   90.00
_cell.angle_beta   90.00
_cell.angle_gamma   90.00
#
_symmetry.space_group_name_H-M   'P 1'
#
loop_
_entity.id
_entity.type
_entity.pdbx_description
1 polymer ?
#
loop_
_entity_poly.entity_id
_entity_poly.type
_entity_poly.pdbx_seq_one_letter_code
_entity_poly.pdbx_strand_id
1 'polypeptide(L)'
;MFSILRTKALPQAAGRISSVLSSGASRSLFTVTRLSILPKSSSNSSSAANPQSAAPQSVASNPLLSSISSFNPLTKLFNFDQVRFTTYGQEYQPSQIKRKRKHGFLRRLRTKNGRKVLQRRMLKGRRFLSH
;
A
#
# COMPACT_ATOMS: atom_id res chain seq x y z
N MET A 1 11.22 -14.15 -65.76
CA MET A 1 10.54 -15.38 -65.31
C MET A 1 10.73 -15.47 -63.79
N PHE A 2 9.83 -15.04 -62.90
CA PHE A 2 8.38 -14.92 -62.93
C PHE A 2 7.94 -13.71 -62.09
N SER A 3 7.04 -12.94 -62.68
CA SER A 3 6.32 -11.81 -62.07
C SER A 3 5.12 -12.33 -61.27
N ILE A 4 4.95 -11.92 -60.02
CA ILE A 4 3.66 -12.05 -59.32
C ILE A 4 3.34 -10.70 -58.67
N LEU A 5 2.58 -9.90 -59.41
CA LEU A 5 1.90 -8.70 -58.96
C LEU A 5 0.76 -9.12 -58.03
N ARG A 6 0.77 -8.65 -56.78
CA ARG A 6 -0.39 -8.75 -55.88
C ARG A 6 -0.95 -7.35 -55.64
N THR A 7 -1.87 -6.92 -56.49
CA THR A 7 -2.65 -5.71 -56.29
C THR A 7 -3.75 -5.99 -55.25
N LYS A 8 -3.72 -5.27 -54.13
CA LYS A 8 -4.84 -5.24 -53.18
C LYS A 8 -5.45 -3.85 -53.27
N ALA A 9 -6.56 -3.75 -54.02
CA ALA A 9 -7.38 -2.56 -54.07
C ALA A 9 -7.99 -2.27 -52.69
N LEU A 10 -7.87 -1.03 -52.23
CA LEU A 10 -8.59 -0.49 -51.07
C LEU A 10 -9.70 0.43 -51.58
N PRO A 11 -10.94 0.32 -51.06
CA PRO A 11 -12.02 1.22 -51.46
C PRO A 11 -11.78 2.63 -50.92
N GLN A 12 -11.83 3.60 -51.84
CA GLN A 12 -11.91 5.03 -51.52
C GLN A 12 -13.32 5.31 -50.97
N ALA A 13 -13.42 5.66 -49.70
CA ALA A 13 -14.61 6.28 -49.13
C ALA A 13 -14.26 7.70 -48.70
N ALA A 14 -14.69 8.66 -49.52
CA ALA A 14 -14.63 10.07 -49.24
C ALA A 14 -15.62 10.41 -48.10
N GLY A 15 -15.10 10.79 -46.94
CA GLY A 15 -15.86 11.39 -45.86
C GLY A 15 -15.32 12.80 -45.60
N ARG A 16 -16.00 13.81 -46.15
CA ARG A 16 -15.80 15.24 -45.83
C ARG A 16 -15.98 15.44 -44.32
N ILE A 17 -14.92 15.82 -43.62
CA ILE A 17 -15.01 16.29 -42.24
C ILE A 17 -15.23 17.80 -42.30
N SER A 18 -16.43 18.25 -41.95
CA SER A 18 -16.76 19.66 -41.77
C SER A 18 -15.98 20.24 -40.59
N SER A 19 -15.17 21.25 -40.86
CA SER A 19 -14.50 22.07 -39.85
C SER A 19 -15.50 23.03 -39.23
N VAL A 20 -15.98 22.74 -38.03
CA VAL A 20 -16.70 23.74 -37.21
C VAL A 20 -15.68 24.37 -36.26
N LEU A 21 -15.21 25.55 -36.65
CA LEU A 21 -14.43 26.44 -35.81
C LEU A 21 -15.40 27.10 -34.83
N SER A 22 -15.34 26.73 -33.54
CA SER A 22 -15.99 27.51 -32.48
C SER A 22 -14.92 28.09 -31.56
N SER A 23 -14.83 29.41 -31.64
CA SER A 23 -14.02 30.30 -30.83
C SER A 23 -14.46 30.28 -29.38
N GLY A 24 -13.49 30.06 -28.49
CA GLY A 24 -13.28 30.78 -27.22
C GLY A 24 -14.45 30.99 -26.26
N ALA A 25 -14.33 30.44 -25.06
CA ALA A 25 -14.50 31.22 -23.83
C ALA A 25 -13.80 30.55 -22.64
N SER A 26 -12.96 31.35 -22.02
CA SER A 26 -12.11 31.07 -20.88
C SER A 26 -12.90 30.87 -19.57
N ARG A 27 -12.32 30.04 -18.69
CA ARG A 27 -12.26 30.20 -17.22
C ARG A 27 -13.50 29.90 -16.37
N SER A 28 -13.42 28.74 -15.71
CA SER A 28 -13.38 28.61 -14.23
C SER A 28 -14.48 29.28 -13.41
N LEU A 29 -15.38 28.47 -12.85
CA LEU A 29 -15.87 28.63 -11.48
C LEU A 29 -16.13 27.23 -10.87
N PHE A 30 -15.09 26.63 -10.30
CA PHE A 30 -15.29 25.54 -9.33
C PHE A 30 -15.88 26.15 -8.06
N THR A 31 -17.18 25.99 -7.84
CA THR A 31 -17.78 26.25 -6.53
C THR A 31 -17.41 25.09 -5.60
N VAL A 32 -16.39 25.31 -4.76
CA VAL A 32 -16.05 24.39 -3.66
C VAL A 32 -17.01 24.69 -2.51
N THR A 33 -18.05 23.88 -2.36
CA THR A 33 -18.82 23.83 -1.10
C THR A 33 -17.94 23.20 -0.03
N ARG A 34 -17.32 24.04 0.80
CA ARG A 34 -16.56 23.61 1.99
C ARG A 34 -17.54 23.15 3.07
N LEU A 35 -17.84 21.85 3.10
CA LEU A 35 -18.50 21.22 4.25
C LEU A 35 -17.44 20.99 5.36
N SER A 36 -17.43 21.85 6.37
CA SER A 36 -16.60 21.66 7.57
C SER A 36 -17.26 20.64 8.48
N ILE A 37 -16.86 19.38 8.37
CA ILE A 37 -17.17 18.36 9.38
C ILE A 37 -15.96 18.23 10.30
N LEU A 38 -16.13 18.75 11.52
CA LEU A 38 -15.21 18.64 12.64
C LEU A 38 -15.21 17.19 13.15
N PRO A 39 -14.07 16.48 13.24
CA PRO A 39 -14.03 15.24 14.01
C PRO A 39 -13.93 15.57 15.51
N LYS A 40 -14.97 15.19 16.26
CA LYS A 40 -15.01 15.18 17.73
C LYS A 40 -13.88 14.27 18.24
N SER A 41 -13.02 14.80 19.10
CA SER A 41 -12.01 14.05 19.85
C SER A 41 -12.69 13.14 20.88
N SER A 42 -12.75 11.84 20.61
CA SER A 42 -13.07 10.85 21.65
C SER A 42 -11.81 10.54 22.45
N SER A 43 -11.72 11.11 23.65
CA SER A 43 -10.74 10.74 24.65
C SER A 43 -11.05 9.33 25.16
N ASN A 44 -10.29 8.33 24.69
CA ASN A 44 -10.30 7.00 25.31
C ASN A 44 -9.44 7.05 26.57
N SER A 45 -10.02 7.47 27.70
CA SER A 45 -9.47 7.17 29.03
C SER A 45 -9.70 5.68 29.30
N SER A 46 -8.79 4.84 28.84
CA SER A 46 -8.70 3.46 29.31
C SER A 46 -8.14 3.52 30.73
N SER A 47 -9.03 3.58 31.71
CA SER A 47 -8.72 3.24 33.09
C SER A 47 -8.20 1.81 33.09
N ALA A 48 -6.87 1.67 33.18
CA ALA A 48 -6.22 0.41 33.44
C ALA A 48 -6.81 -0.16 34.73
N ALA A 49 -7.64 -1.19 34.59
CA ALA A 49 -8.10 -1.99 35.71
C ALA A 49 -6.85 -2.55 36.40
N ASN A 50 -6.62 -2.08 37.62
CA ASN A 50 -5.56 -2.52 38.50
C ASN A 50 -6.00 -3.88 39.07
N PRO A 51 -5.41 -5.02 38.70
CA PRO A 51 -5.73 -6.26 39.38
C PRO A 51 -5.03 -6.21 40.73
N GLN A 52 -5.80 -5.83 41.75
CA GLN A 52 -5.47 -6.07 43.15
C GLN A 52 -5.20 -7.57 43.31
N SER A 53 -3.92 -7.94 43.37
CA SER A 53 -3.51 -9.25 43.86
C SER A 53 -3.17 -9.07 45.33
N ALA A 54 -4.03 -9.62 46.17
CA ALA A 54 -3.84 -9.73 47.59
C ALA A 54 -2.52 -10.46 47.87
N ALA A 55 -1.57 -9.74 48.49
CA ALA A 55 -0.40 -10.38 49.08
C ALA A 55 -0.84 -11.07 50.38
N PRO A 56 -0.61 -12.39 50.56
CA PRO A 56 -0.69 -12.98 51.89
C PRO A 56 0.47 -12.43 52.74
N GLN A 57 0.09 -11.79 53.84
CA GLN A 57 0.98 -11.40 54.92
C GLN A 57 1.60 -12.64 55.57
N SER A 58 2.80 -12.44 56.13
CA SER A 58 3.55 -13.32 57.03
C SER A 58 4.36 -14.46 56.40
N VAL A 59 5.67 -14.23 56.28
CA VAL A 59 6.66 -15.26 56.62
C VAL A 59 7.64 -14.63 57.60
N ALA A 60 7.69 -15.18 58.81
CA ALA A 60 8.71 -14.89 59.79
C ALA A 60 10.09 -15.10 59.13
N SER A 61 10.94 -14.08 59.18
CA SER A 61 12.31 -14.12 58.70
C SER A 61 13.13 -15.03 59.62
N ASN A 62 13.16 -16.33 59.32
CA ASN A 62 14.20 -17.23 59.81
C ASN A 62 15.44 -17.01 58.93
N PRO A 63 16.52 -16.38 59.40
CA PRO A 63 17.67 -16.03 58.57
C PRO A 63 18.53 -17.24 58.15
N LEU A 64 18.11 -18.48 58.47
CA LEU A 64 18.79 -19.71 58.09
C LEU A 64 18.24 -20.38 56.81
N LEU A 65 17.22 -19.81 56.16
CA LEU A 65 16.60 -20.41 54.96
C LEU A 65 16.40 -19.43 53.78
N SER A 66 17.15 -18.33 53.73
CA SER A 66 17.16 -17.39 52.59
C SER A 66 18.17 -17.77 51.49
N SER A 67 18.87 -18.91 51.62
CA SER A 67 19.91 -19.40 50.71
C SER A 67 19.43 -20.44 49.68
N ILE A 68 18.15 -20.83 49.66
CA ILE A 68 17.62 -21.86 48.74
C ILE A 68 16.66 -21.27 47.66
N SER A 69 16.42 -19.96 47.64
CA SER A 69 15.61 -19.34 46.58
C SER A 69 16.34 -19.22 45.22
N SER A 70 17.59 -19.70 45.11
CA SER A 70 18.39 -19.57 43.88
C SER A 70 18.19 -20.68 42.85
N PHE A 71 17.41 -21.72 43.12
CA PHE A 71 17.14 -22.77 42.13
C PHE A 71 15.71 -23.31 42.26
N ASN A 72 14.74 -22.59 41.70
CA ASN A 72 13.49 -23.21 41.28
C ASN A 72 13.63 -23.66 39.82
N PRO A 73 14.11 -24.89 39.53
CA PRO A 73 14.17 -25.42 38.16
C PRO A 73 12.79 -25.57 37.53
N LEU A 74 11.72 -25.53 38.34
CA LEU A 74 10.34 -25.74 37.89
C LEU A 74 9.79 -24.57 37.05
N THR A 75 10.29 -23.34 37.20
CA THR A 75 9.93 -22.23 36.29
C THR A 75 10.71 -22.30 34.97
N LYS A 76 11.76 -23.12 34.88
CA LYS A 76 12.47 -23.42 33.62
C LYS A 76 11.80 -24.52 32.80
N LEU A 77 10.93 -25.34 33.41
CA LEU A 77 10.15 -26.35 32.69
C LEU A 77 8.97 -25.76 31.91
N PHE A 78 8.56 -24.52 32.23
CA PHE A 78 7.50 -23.80 31.51
C PHE A 78 7.99 -22.56 30.76
N ASN A 79 9.23 -22.11 31.00
CA ASN A 79 9.90 -21.14 30.14
C ASN A 79 10.57 -21.88 28.97
N PHE A 80 9.73 -22.40 28.07
CA PHE A 80 10.19 -22.60 26.70
C PHE A 80 10.64 -21.23 26.19
N ASP A 81 11.93 -21.06 25.94
CA ASP A 81 12.45 -19.93 25.19
C ASP A 81 11.73 -19.91 23.84
N GLN A 82 10.64 -19.15 23.75
CA GLN A 82 9.79 -19.16 22.58
C GLN A 82 10.57 -18.50 21.45
N VAL A 83 11.14 -19.31 20.56
CA VAL A 83 11.77 -18.84 19.33
C VAL A 83 10.72 -18.07 18.53
N ARG A 84 10.81 -16.73 18.56
CA ARG A 84 9.90 -15.86 17.81
C ARG A 84 10.47 -15.64 16.42
N PHE A 85 9.81 -16.19 15.41
CA PHE A 85 10.10 -15.83 14.03
C PHE A 85 9.73 -14.36 13.79
N THR A 86 10.53 -13.64 13.01
CA THR A 86 10.21 -12.26 12.62
C THR A 86 8.96 -12.25 11.75
N THR A 87 7.93 -11.50 12.16
CA THR A 87 6.74 -11.29 11.33
C THR A 87 7.06 -10.29 10.23
N TYR A 88 7.16 -10.78 9.00
CA TYR A 88 7.15 -9.96 7.78
C TYR A 88 5.71 -9.51 7.47
N GLY A 89 5.53 -8.37 6.82
CA GLY A 89 4.20 -7.85 6.47
C GLY A 89 4.06 -6.33 6.47
N GLN A 90 5.09 -5.59 6.90
CA GLN A 90 5.10 -4.12 6.90
C GLN A 90 5.87 -3.51 5.72
N GLU A 91 6.18 -4.29 4.68
CA GLU A 91 7.00 -3.87 3.54
C GLU A 91 6.29 -2.80 2.70
N TYR A 92 4.97 -2.94 2.54
CA TYR A 92 4.17 -1.98 1.80
C TYR A 92 3.64 -0.87 2.70
N GLN A 93 4.37 0.24 2.72
CA GLN A 93 3.89 1.50 3.28
C GLN A 93 3.35 2.41 2.16
N PRO A 94 2.01 2.60 2.08
CA PRO A 94 1.39 3.26 0.94
C PRO A 94 1.77 4.73 0.87
N SER A 95 2.38 5.13 -0.25
CA SER A 95 2.69 6.54 -0.52
C SER A 95 2.51 6.86 -2.00
N GLN A 96 1.59 7.79 -2.30
CA GLN A 96 1.20 8.10 -3.68
C GLN A 96 2.37 8.68 -4.48
N ILE A 97 3.20 9.52 -3.85
CA ILE A 97 4.39 10.11 -4.47
C ILE A 97 5.37 9.01 -4.89
N LYS A 98 5.72 8.08 -3.99
CA LYS A 98 6.64 6.97 -4.32
C LYS A 98 6.05 6.08 -5.41
N ARG A 99 4.74 5.76 -5.32
CA ARG A 99 4.03 4.93 -6.30
C ARG A 99 4.09 5.52 -7.71
N LYS A 100 3.75 6.80 -7.87
CA LYS A 100 3.75 7.49 -9.18
C LYS A 100 5.16 7.72 -9.73
N ARG A 101 6.15 8.05 -8.88
CA ARG A 101 7.56 8.20 -9.32
C ARG A 101 8.18 6.87 -9.77
N LYS A 102 7.95 5.78 -9.03
CA LYS A 102 8.53 4.46 -9.34
C LYS A 102 7.80 3.74 -10.47
N HIS A 103 6.46 3.81 -10.49
CA HIS A 103 5.64 2.95 -11.33
C HIS A 103 4.64 3.69 -12.22
N GLY A 104 4.65 5.03 -12.26
CA GLY A 104 3.78 5.81 -13.11
C GLY A 104 4.14 5.73 -14.60
N PHE A 105 3.20 6.17 -15.44
CA PHE A 105 3.32 6.09 -16.90
C PHE A 105 4.53 6.86 -17.45
N LEU A 106 4.77 8.09 -16.99
CA LEU A 106 5.90 8.91 -17.42
C LEU A 106 7.25 8.24 -17.12
N ARG A 107 7.37 7.54 -15.97
CA ARG A 107 8.58 6.78 -15.62
C ARG A 107 8.84 5.65 -16.62
N ARG A 108 7.78 4.98 -17.10
CA ARG A 108 7.90 3.93 -18.11
C ARG A 108 8.30 4.50 -19.47
N LEU A 109 7.72 5.63 -19.90
CA LEU A 109 8.07 6.26 -21.16
C LEU A 109 9.54 6.72 -21.25
N ARG A 110 10.11 7.21 -20.15
CA ARG A 110 11.48 7.75 -20.12
C ARG A 110 12.55 6.74 -20.56
N THR A 111 12.35 5.44 -20.33
CA THR A 111 13.36 4.40 -20.60
C THR A 111 12.98 3.52 -21.79
N LYS A 112 13.97 2.98 -22.51
CA LYS A 112 13.72 2.02 -23.61
C LYS A 112 12.96 0.79 -23.11
N ASN A 113 13.36 0.25 -21.96
CA ASN A 113 12.73 -0.93 -21.36
C ASN A 113 11.31 -0.65 -20.88
N GLY A 114 11.05 0.53 -20.31
CA GLY A 114 9.71 0.91 -19.88
C GLY A 114 8.73 1.06 -21.05
N ARG A 115 9.18 1.59 -22.20
CA ARG A 115 8.39 1.60 -23.45
C ARG A 115 8.02 0.19 -23.92
N LYS A 116 8.96 -0.76 -23.88
CA LYS A 116 8.69 -2.19 -24.20
C LYS A 116 7.65 -2.79 -23.25
N VAL A 117 7.67 -2.45 -21.96
CA VAL A 117 6.66 -2.89 -20.99
C VAL A 117 5.28 -2.37 -21.36
N LEU A 118 5.16 -1.09 -21.73
CA LEU A 118 3.88 -0.51 -22.15
C LEU A 118 3.34 -1.21 -23.40
N GLN A 119 4.18 -1.38 -24.43
CA GLN A 119 3.80 -2.09 -25.66
C GLN A 119 3.30 -3.51 -25.36
N ARG A 120 4.01 -4.28 -24.54
CA ARG A 120 3.58 -5.63 -24.14
C ARG A 120 2.23 -5.62 -23.41
N ARG A 121 1.99 -4.62 -22.54
CA ARG A 121 0.73 -4.50 -21.80
C ARG A 121 -0.44 -4.11 -22.72
N MET A 122 -0.19 -3.26 -23.72
CA MET A 122 -1.16 -2.90 -24.76
C MET A 122 -1.52 -4.11 -25.62
N LEU A 123 -0.52 -4.86 -26.10
CA LEU A 123 -0.73 -6.08 -26.89
C LEU A 123 -1.53 -7.13 -26.12
N LYS A 124 -1.32 -7.24 -24.81
CA LYS A 124 -2.12 -8.11 -23.94
C LYS A 124 -3.55 -7.58 -23.67
N GLY A 125 -3.86 -6.33 -24.01
CA GLY A 125 -5.16 -5.72 -23.76
C GLY A 125 -5.42 -5.39 -22.28
N ARG A 126 -4.39 -5.06 -21.50
CA ARG A 126 -4.59 -4.66 -20.09
C ARG A 126 -5.33 -3.32 -20.02
N ARG A 127 -6.46 -3.28 -19.30
CA ARG A 127 -7.25 -2.04 -19.06
C ARG A 127 -6.40 -0.89 -18.50
N PHE A 128 -5.43 -1.20 -17.64
CA PHE A 128 -4.50 -0.22 -17.07
C PHE A 128 -3.06 -0.57 -17.44
N LEU A 129 -2.35 0.38 -18.05
CA LEU A 129 -0.96 0.18 -18.51
C LEU A 129 0.08 0.47 -17.41
N SER A 130 -0.17 1.46 -16.56
CA SER A 130 0.72 1.85 -15.47
C SER A 130 -0.10 2.39 -14.29
N HIS A 131 0.59 2.68 -13.18
CA HIS A 131 -0.02 3.20 -11.95
C HIS A 131 -0.50 4.64 -12.02
#